data_AF-A0AA90NUU6-F1
#
_entry.id   AF-A0AA90NUU6-F1
#
_cell.length_a   1.000
_cell.length_b   1.000
_cell.length_c   1.000
_cell.angle_alpha   90.00
_cell.angle_beta   90.00
_cell.angle_gamma   90.00
#
_symmetry.space_group_name_H-M   'P 1'
#
loop_
_entity.id
_entity.type
_entity.pdbx_description
1 polymer ?
#
loop_
_entity_poly.entity_id
_entity_poly.type
_entity_poly.pdbx_seq_one_letter_code
_entity_poly.pdbx_strand_id
1 'polypeptide(L)'
;MTKVKSKAWAYVACISALLYAAPHLWWGMGISVAFPGDYNSFPNNVWSIAIGFWTMGLVAVLAALFALSFIKPWGRRLPRLMLLTIGWISSVGLTFWGLGFYYLRFFIEIGRVTSSSQFIYQDSTIHPIIWGYIWYSLFLIWGISLGLTVRQYQGRSLVQNREVNKSTFIDN
;
A
#
# COMPACT_ATOMS: atom_id res chain seq x y z
N MET A 1 17.69 -28.61 4.13
CA MET A 1 17.03 -27.43 4.75
C MET A 1 15.87 -26.98 3.89
N THR A 2 14.65 -27.36 4.26
CA THR A 2 13.43 -26.87 3.63
C THR A 2 13.30 -25.36 3.94
N LYS A 3 13.53 -24.49 2.96
CA LYS A 3 13.23 -23.05 3.09
C LYS A 3 11.75 -22.94 3.43
N VAL A 4 11.41 -22.71 4.70
CA VAL A 4 10.09 -22.27 5.13
C VAL A 4 9.84 -20.98 4.35
N LYS A 5 9.07 -21.08 3.25
CA LYS A 5 8.85 -19.95 2.35
C LYS A 5 8.00 -18.94 3.11
N SER A 6 8.67 -17.96 3.69
CA SER A 6 8.08 -16.97 4.58
C SER A 6 6.89 -16.27 3.93
N LYS A 7 5.72 -16.42 4.56
CA LYS A 7 4.50 -15.67 4.21
C LYS A 7 4.48 -14.29 4.89
N ALA A 8 5.55 -13.93 5.61
CA ALA A 8 5.60 -12.73 6.44
C ALA A 8 5.35 -11.46 5.63
N TRP A 9 5.89 -11.36 4.41
CA TRP A 9 5.74 -10.15 3.58
C TRP A 9 4.30 -9.84 3.19
N ALA A 10 3.49 -10.87 2.95
CA ALA A 10 2.08 -10.68 2.64
C ALA A 10 1.27 -10.30 3.89
N TYR A 11 1.67 -10.78 5.07
CA TYR A 11 1.09 -10.29 6.33
C TYR A 11 1.50 -8.84 6.62
N VAL A 12 2.76 -8.47 6.38
CA VAL A 12 3.24 -7.09 6.52
C VAL A 12 2.44 -6.18 5.60
N ALA A 13 2.29 -6.52 4.31
CA ALA A 13 1.49 -5.75 3.36
C ALA A 13 0.01 -5.64 3.78
N CYS A 14 -0.57 -6.72 4.31
CA CYS A 14 -1.94 -6.72 4.82
C CYS A 14 -2.10 -5.81 6.05
N ILE A 15 -1.20 -5.92 7.02
CA ILE A 15 -1.20 -5.09 8.23
C ILE A 15 -1.00 -3.63 7.86
N SER A 16 -0.07 -3.31 6.95
CA SER A 16 0.14 -1.93 6.49
C SER A 16 -1.10 -1.35 5.83
N ALA A 17 -1.80 -2.12 5.01
CA ALA A 17 -3.06 -1.70 4.40
C ALA A 17 -4.16 -1.45 5.45
N LEU A 18 -4.26 -2.29 6.48
CA LEU A 18 -5.23 -2.10 7.57
C LEU A 18 -4.88 -0.90 8.46
N LEU A 19 -3.60 -0.67 8.74
CA LEU A 19 -3.12 0.49 9.48
C LEU A 19 -3.42 1.80 8.73
N TYR A 20 -3.44 1.76 7.40
CA TYR A 20 -3.89 2.88 6.59
C TYR A 20 -5.43 3.02 6.56
N ALA A 21 -6.16 1.90 6.50
CA ALA A 21 -7.62 1.90 6.46
C ALA A 21 -8.25 2.46 7.74
N ALA A 22 -7.73 2.08 8.92
CA ALA A 22 -8.36 2.42 10.19
C ALA A 22 -8.51 3.94 10.39
N PRO A 23 -7.47 4.74 10.10
CA PRO A 23 -7.61 6.18 10.25
C PRO A 23 -8.50 6.83 9.19
N HIS A 24 -8.55 6.29 7.98
CA HIS A 24 -9.51 6.78 6.98
C HIS A 24 -10.96 6.56 7.41
N LEU A 25 -11.26 5.41 8.02
CA LEU A 25 -12.61 5.12 8.51
C LEU A 25 -12.99 6.02 9.70
N TRP A 26 -12.08 6.28 10.65
CA TRP A 26 -12.38 7.20 11.76
C TRP A 26 -12.46 8.66 11.31
N TRP A 27 -11.75 9.05 10.24
CA TRP A 27 -11.77 10.43 9.73
C TRP A 27 -13.13 10.69 9.07
N GLY A 28 -13.67 9.65 8.42
CA GLY A 28 -15.04 9.59 7.93
C GLY A 28 -16.11 9.68 9.02
N MET A 29 -15.77 9.35 10.28
CA MET A 29 -16.66 9.49 11.44
C MET A 29 -16.52 10.85 12.15
N GLY A 30 -15.62 11.74 11.70
CA GLY A 30 -15.42 13.05 12.34
C GLY A 30 -14.26 13.12 13.33
N ILE A 31 -13.51 12.03 13.54
CA ILE A 31 -12.41 11.99 14.52
C ILE A 31 -11.14 12.49 13.84
N SER A 32 -10.59 13.64 14.23
CA SER A 32 -9.44 14.29 13.57
C SER A 32 -8.05 13.72 13.93
N VAL A 33 -8.00 12.67 14.76
CA VAL A 33 -6.74 12.12 15.28
C VAL A 33 -5.86 11.59 14.14
N ALA A 34 -4.55 11.86 14.21
CA ALA A 34 -3.54 11.47 13.23
C ALA A 34 -3.73 12.02 11.80
N PHE A 35 -4.63 13.00 11.62
CA PHE A 35 -4.85 13.64 10.33
C PHE A 35 -3.60 14.44 9.91
N PRO A 36 -3.03 14.17 8.72
CA PRO A 36 -1.81 14.84 8.28
C PRO A 36 -2.14 16.23 7.69
N GLY A 37 -2.67 17.15 8.48
CA GLY A 37 -3.05 18.48 8.01
C GLY A 37 -4.04 19.18 8.95
N ASP A 38 -4.64 20.28 8.48
CA ASP A 38 -5.72 20.93 9.21
C ASP A 38 -7.05 20.27 8.86
N TYR A 39 -7.59 19.48 9.78
CA TYR A 39 -8.86 18.78 9.60
C TYR A 39 -10.03 19.75 9.36
N ASN A 40 -10.01 20.94 9.97
CA ASN A 40 -11.08 21.93 9.84
C ASN A 40 -11.06 22.64 8.49
N SER A 41 -9.91 22.64 7.81
CA SER A 41 -9.76 23.15 6.44
C SER A 41 -10.28 22.17 5.38
N PHE A 42 -10.52 20.91 5.74
CA PHE A 42 -11.00 19.90 4.81
C PHE A 42 -12.45 20.21 4.39
N PRO A 43 -12.79 20.14 3.09
CA PRO A 43 -14.15 20.41 2.62
C PRO A 43 -15.17 19.55 3.38
N ASN A 44 -16.08 20.22 4.09
CA ASN A 44 -17.12 19.58 4.92
C ASN A 44 -18.32 19.07 4.10
N ASN A 45 -18.20 18.97 2.77
CA ASN A 45 -19.24 18.41 1.93
C ASN A 45 -19.26 16.89 2.03
N VAL A 46 -20.48 16.33 2.09
CA VAL A 46 -20.73 14.88 2.19
C VAL A 46 -19.95 14.08 1.14
N TRP A 47 -19.84 14.61 -0.08
CA TRP A 47 -19.11 13.97 -1.17
C TRP A 47 -17.59 13.90 -0.95
N SER A 48 -16.94 14.94 -0.42
CA SER A 48 -15.49 14.88 -0.15
C SER A 48 -15.17 13.99 1.03
N ILE A 49 -16.05 13.92 2.03
CA ILE A 49 -15.91 12.99 3.16
C ILE A 49 -16.09 11.54 2.67
N ALA A 50 -17.12 11.29 1.84
CA ALA A 50 -17.38 9.97 1.27
C ALA A 50 -16.24 9.49 0.35
N ILE A 51 -15.68 10.37 -0.48
CA ILE A 51 -14.60 10.00 -1.39
C ILE A 51 -13.24 9.99 -0.67
N GLY A 52 -12.91 11.04 0.06
CA GLY A 52 -11.60 11.21 0.70
C GLY A 52 -11.35 10.22 1.84
N PHE A 53 -12.37 9.90 2.63
CA PHE A 53 -12.20 9.07 3.83
C PHE A 53 -12.79 7.68 3.63
N TRP A 54 -14.09 7.58 3.34
CA TRP A 54 -14.75 6.28 3.24
C TRP A 54 -14.25 5.44 2.06
N THR A 55 -14.15 6.04 0.87
CA THR A 55 -13.70 5.32 -0.33
C THR A 55 -12.24 4.89 -0.20
N MET A 56 -11.35 5.77 0.26
CA MET A 56 -9.95 5.43 0.48
C MET A 56 -9.77 4.34 1.55
N GLY A 57 -10.53 4.41 2.66
CA GLY A 57 -10.54 3.36 3.68
C GLY A 57 -11.02 2.02 3.13
N LEU A 58 -12.10 1.99 2.34
CA LEU A 58 -12.59 0.78 1.70
C LEU A 58 -11.59 0.20 0.70
N VAL A 59 -10.97 1.04 -0.12
CA VAL A 59 -9.92 0.62 -1.06
C VAL A 59 -8.75 -0.01 -0.31
N ALA A 60 -8.36 0.55 0.83
CA ALA A 60 -7.31 0.00 1.68
C ALA A 60 -7.69 -1.37 2.27
N VAL A 61 -8.94 -1.56 2.71
CA VAL A 61 -9.45 -2.88 3.14
C VAL A 61 -9.42 -3.89 2.00
N LEU A 62 -9.86 -3.51 0.80
CA LEU A 62 -9.80 -4.36 -0.39
C LEU A 62 -8.35 -4.73 -0.72
N ALA A 63 -7.42 -3.80 -0.57
CA ALA A 63 -6.01 -4.06 -0.80
C ALA A 63 -5.39 -4.98 0.27
N ALA A 64 -5.86 -4.92 1.52
CA ALA A 64 -5.50 -5.90 2.56
C ALA A 64 -6.01 -7.31 2.20
N LEU A 65 -7.26 -7.43 1.73
CA LEU A 65 -7.82 -8.68 1.23
C LEU A 65 -7.07 -9.20 0.00
N PHE A 66 -6.65 -8.30 -0.88
CA PHE A 66 -5.82 -8.62 -2.03
C PHE A 66 -4.45 -9.15 -1.61
N ALA A 67 -3.77 -8.53 -0.65
CA ALA A 67 -2.52 -9.07 -0.08
C ALA A 67 -2.73 -10.47 0.52
N LEU A 68 -3.85 -10.69 1.21
CA LEU A 68 -4.21 -11.98 1.80
C LEU A 68 -4.52 -13.05 0.75
N SER A 69 -5.00 -12.66 -0.43
CA SER A 69 -5.26 -13.57 -1.55
C SER A 69 -4.00 -14.33 -2.01
N PHE A 70 -2.80 -13.75 -1.85
CA PHE A 70 -1.54 -14.44 -2.18
C PHE A 70 -1.21 -15.61 -1.23
N ILE A 71 -1.78 -15.61 -0.02
CA ILE A 71 -1.52 -16.63 1.00
C ILE A 71 -2.69 -17.63 1.10
N LYS A 72 -3.93 -17.14 1.07
CA LYS A 72 -5.13 -17.94 1.35
C LYS A 72 -5.58 -18.78 0.15
N PRO A 73 -6.20 -19.95 0.38
CA PRO A 73 -6.61 -20.86 -0.68
C PRO A 73 -7.62 -20.25 -1.65
N TRP A 74 -8.46 -19.29 -1.20
CA TRP A 74 -9.42 -18.60 -2.06
C TRP A 74 -8.76 -17.80 -3.18
N GLY A 75 -7.54 -17.30 -2.98
CA GLY A 75 -6.86 -16.47 -3.98
C GLY A 75 -6.35 -17.26 -5.17
N ARG A 76 -6.32 -18.60 -5.06
CA ARG A 76 -6.02 -19.49 -6.20
C ARG A 76 -7.12 -19.50 -7.25
N ARG A 77 -8.32 -19.00 -6.93
CA ARG A 77 -9.42 -18.87 -7.89
C ARG A 77 -9.23 -17.69 -8.85
N LEU A 78 -8.33 -16.76 -8.53
CA LEU A 78 -8.10 -15.57 -9.34
C LEU A 78 -7.07 -15.84 -10.45
N PRO A 79 -7.25 -15.24 -11.65
CA PRO A 79 -6.30 -15.40 -12.75
C PRO A 79 -4.93 -14.86 -12.36
N ARG A 80 -3.91 -15.70 -12.53
CA ARG A 80 -2.54 -15.41 -12.10
C ARG A 80 -2.00 -14.09 -12.66
N LEU A 81 -2.26 -13.79 -13.93
CA LEU A 81 -1.80 -12.55 -14.56
C LEU A 81 -2.41 -11.31 -13.91
N MET A 82 -3.67 -11.37 -13.48
CA MET A 82 -4.34 -10.27 -12.80
C MET A 82 -3.71 -10.00 -11.43
N LEU A 83 -3.46 -11.05 -10.63
CA LEU A 83 -2.77 -10.91 -9.34
C LEU A 83 -1.37 -10.31 -9.50
N LEU A 84 -0.62 -10.75 -10.52
CA LEU A 84 0.74 -10.27 -10.75
C LEU A 84 0.78 -8.82 -11.25
N THR A 85 -0.06 -8.47 -12.22
CA THR A 85 -0.10 -7.12 -12.80
C THR A 85 -0.55 -6.10 -11.75
N ILE A 86 -1.69 -6.35 -11.08
CA ILE A 86 -2.20 -5.47 -10.03
C ILE A 86 -1.20 -5.37 -8.87
N GLY A 87 -0.60 -6.49 -8.47
CA GLY A 87 0.39 -6.52 -7.39
C GLY A 87 1.64 -5.71 -7.70
N TRP A 88 2.18 -5.82 -8.93
CA TRP A 88 3.33 -5.03 -9.36
C TRP A 88 2.99 -3.54 -9.50
N ILE A 89 1.87 -3.22 -10.15
CA ILE A 89 1.41 -1.83 -10.31
C ILE A 89 1.24 -1.18 -8.93
N SER A 90 0.58 -1.87 -8.00
CA SER A 90 0.37 -1.37 -6.64
C SER A 90 1.69 -1.22 -5.88
N SER A 91 2.59 -2.20 -5.99
CA SER A 91 3.92 -2.15 -5.35
C SER A 91 4.74 -0.96 -5.83
N VAL A 92 4.82 -0.78 -7.15
CA VAL A 92 5.55 0.33 -7.78
C VAL A 92 4.88 1.65 -7.39
N GLY A 93 3.57 1.78 -7.60
CA GLY A 93 2.82 2.99 -7.30
C GLY A 93 2.97 3.44 -5.85
N LEU A 94 2.78 2.54 -4.88
CA LEU A 94 2.92 2.86 -3.45
C LEU A 94 4.36 3.23 -3.07
N THR A 95 5.35 2.56 -3.65
CA THR A 95 6.76 2.86 -3.39
C THR A 95 7.14 4.23 -3.93
N PHE A 96 6.75 4.53 -5.18
CA PHE A 96 6.99 5.85 -5.78
C PHE A 96 6.21 6.95 -5.06
N TRP A 97 4.98 6.68 -4.62
CA TRP A 97 4.20 7.61 -3.83
C TRP A 97 4.88 7.95 -2.49
N GLY A 98 5.33 6.91 -1.78
CA GLY A 98 6.13 7.05 -0.56
C GLY A 98 7.38 7.88 -0.78
N LEU A 99 8.19 7.53 -1.80
CA LEU A 99 9.43 8.24 -2.14
C LEU A 99 9.19 9.68 -2.60
N GLY A 100 8.08 9.93 -3.30
CA GLY A 100 7.70 11.24 -3.81
C GLY A 100 7.62 12.27 -2.68
N PHE A 101 7.06 11.90 -1.54
CA PHE A 101 7.02 12.79 -0.37
C PHE A 101 8.43 13.19 0.11
N TYR A 102 9.34 12.23 0.29
CA TYR A 102 10.71 12.53 0.68
C TYR A 102 11.43 13.38 -0.35
N TYR A 103 11.20 13.10 -1.63
CA TYR A 103 11.77 13.89 -2.73
C TYR A 103 11.29 15.34 -2.66
N LEU A 104 9.98 15.59 -2.63
CA LEU A 104 9.46 16.96 -2.52
C LEU A 104 9.98 17.65 -1.26
N ARG A 105 9.99 16.95 -0.13
CA ARG A 105 10.43 17.52 1.14
C ARG A 105 11.89 17.93 1.11
N PHE A 106 12.76 17.11 0.54
CA PHE A 106 14.16 17.45 0.33
C PHE A 106 14.32 18.74 -0.50
N PHE A 107 13.54 18.89 -1.58
CA PHE A 107 13.60 20.07 -2.44
C PHE A 107 13.06 21.35 -1.78
N ILE A 108 12.07 21.22 -0.89
CA ILE A 108 11.56 22.33 -0.08
C ILE A 108 12.62 22.77 0.94
N GLU A 109 13.28 21.83 1.61
CA GLU A 109 14.28 22.13 2.65
C GLU A 109 15.56 22.79 2.08
N ILE A 110 15.97 22.43 0.87
CA ILE A 110 17.08 23.10 0.16
C ILE A 110 16.66 24.42 -0.51
N GLY A 111 15.40 24.85 -0.33
CA GLY A 111 14.88 26.12 -0.86
C GLY A 111 14.73 26.16 -2.38
N ARG A 112 14.67 25.01 -3.06
CA ARG A 112 14.54 24.95 -4.52
C ARG A 112 13.11 24.91 -5.03
N VAL A 113 12.16 24.55 -4.18
CA VAL A 113 10.73 24.51 -4.48
C VAL A 113 9.95 25.12 -3.32
N THR A 114 8.89 25.86 -3.63
CA THR A 114 7.97 26.42 -2.63
C THR A 114 6.70 25.58 -2.57
N SER A 115 6.17 25.42 -1.35
CA SER A 115 4.88 24.77 -1.14
C SER A 115 3.77 25.60 -1.78
N SER A 116 2.87 24.94 -2.50
CA SER A 116 1.65 25.60 -2.97
C SER A 116 0.81 26.07 -1.78
N SER A 117 -0.01 27.10 -1.97
CA SER A 117 -0.85 27.71 -0.92
C SER A 117 -1.71 26.69 -0.15
N GLN A 118 -2.12 25.60 -0.79
CA GLN A 118 -2.92 24.52 -0.19
C GLN A 118 -2.14 23.61 0.77
N PHE A 119 -0.81 23.53 0.64
CA PHE A 119 0.04 22.62 1.44
C PHE A 119 0.95 23.36 2.43
N ILE A 120 0.90 24.69 2.48
CA ILE A 120 1.73 25.51 3.39
C ILE A 120 1.56 25.04 4.84
N TYR A 121 0.34 24.80 5.32
CA TYR A 121 0.12 24.34 6.70
C TYR A 121 0.82 23.00 6.98
N GLN A 122 0.74 22.09 6.02
CA GLN A 122 1.30 20.75 6.10
C GLN A 122 2.84 20.76 6.07
N ASP A 123 3.43 21.72 5.37
CA ASP A 123 4.88 21.83 5.17
C ASP A 123 5.59 22.76 6.17
N SER A 124 4.85 23.66 6.84
CA SER A 124 5.41 24.62 7.80
C SER A 124 5.25 24.19 9.26
N THR A 125 4.28 23.33 9.56
CA THR A 125 3.96 22.93 10.93
C THR A 125 4.58 21.57 11.27
N ILE A 126 5.25 21.48 12.42
CA ILE A 126 6.00 20.27 12.81
C ILE A 126 5.12 19.02 12.96
N HIS A 127 3.89 19.17 13.45
CA HIS A 127 3.00 18.05 13.73
C HIS A 127 2.49 17.35 12.44
N PRO A 128 1.93 18.06 11.44
CA PRO A 128 1.63 17.49 10.12
C PRO A 128 2.83 16.86 9.41
N ILE A 129 4.03 17.45 9.54
CA ILE A 129 5.26 16.90 8.95
C ILE A 129 5.57 15.51 9.53
N ILE A 130 5.51 15.36 10.86
CA ILE A 130 5.75 14.08 11.54
C ILE A 130 4.73 13.04 11.07
N TRP A 131 3.45 13.39 11.01
CA TRP A 131 2.42 12.49 10.49
C TRP A 131 2.64 12.13 9.03
N GLY A 132 3.07 13.09 8.21
CA GLY A 132 3.50 12.84 6.84
C GLY A 132 4.58 11.75 6.79
N TYR A 133 5.68 11.92 7.51
CA TYR A 133 6.75 10.91 7.53
C TYR A 133 6.26 9.52 7.96
N ILE A 134 5.37 9.43 8.96
CA ILE A 134 4.79 8.16 9.40
C ILE A 134 3.97 7.53 8.26
N TRP A 135 3.08 8.30 7.64
CA TRP A 135 2.21 7.82 6.57
C TRP A 135 2.96 7.42 5.31
N TYR A 136 3.92 8.22 4.86
CA TYR A 136 4.72 7.93 3.67
C TYR A 136 5.72 6.80 3.90
N SER A 137 6.26 6.64 5.11
CA SER A 137 7.02 5.44 5.49
C SER A 137 6.16 4.18 5.40
N LEU A 138 4.91 4.25 5.86
CA LEU A 138 3.97 3.13 5.78
C LEU A 138 3.71 2.73 4.32
N PHE A 139 3.53 3.69 3.41
CA PHE A 139 3.38 3.42 1.98
C PHE A 139 4.61 2.75 1.36
N LEU A 140 5.82 3.15 1.76
CA LEU A 140 7.06 2.47 1.33
C LEU A 140 7.10 1.02 1.80
N ILE A 141 6.86 0.79 3.09
CA ILE A 141 6.85 -0.57 3.67
C ILE A 141 5.79 -1.41 2.98
N TRP A 142 4.60 -0.86 2.76
CA TRP A 142 3.51 -1.53 2.08
C TRP A 142 3.86 -1.88 0.63
N GLY A 143 4.36 -0.93 -0.15
CA GLY A 143 4.75 -1.12 -1.54
C GLY A 143 5.85 -2.16 -1.71
N ILE A 144 6.92 -2.07 -0.91
CA ILE A 144 8.06 -2.99 -0.95
C ILE A 144 7.64 -4.40 -0.53
N SER A 145 6.91 -4.53 0.58
CA SER A 145 6.45 -5.84 1.08
C SER A 145 5.49 -6.53 0.10
N LEU A 146 4.64 -5.76 -0.59
CA LEU A 146 3.78 -6.28 -1.65
C LEU A 146 4.60 -6.76 -2.86
N GLY A 147 5.60 -6.01 -3.29
CA GLY A 147 6.48 -6.42 -4.40
C GLY A 147 7.25 -7.71 -4.09
N LEU A 148 7.77 -7.83 -2.86
CA LEU A 148 8.41 -9.06 -2.38
C LEU A 148 7.44 -10.24 -2.37
N THR A 149 6.19 -10.01 -1.95
CA THR A 149 5.13 -11.03 -1.99
C THR A 149 4.87 -11.52 -3.41
N VAL A 150 4.71 -10.59 -4.36
CA VAL A 150 4.45 -10.90 -5.77
C VAL A 150 5.61 -11.70 -6.35
N ARG A 151 6.87 -11.29 -6.11
CA ARG A 151 8.06 -12.01 -6.57
C ARG A 151 8.12 -13.43 -6.00
N GLN A 152 7.80 -13.62 -4.73
CA GLN A 152 7.74 -14.95 -4.11
C GLN A 152 6.64 -15.82 -4.71
N TYR A 153 5.47 -15.24 -5.00
CA TYR A 153 4.36 -15.94 -5.64
C TYR A 153 4.69 -16.37 -7.08
N GLN A 154 5.37 -15.52 -7.85
CA GLN A 154 5.90 -15.87 -9.17
C GLN A 154 6.85 -17.07 -9.11
N GLY A 155 7.82 -17.03 -8.20
CA GLY A 155 8.80 -18.11 -8.04
C GLY A 155 8.18 -19.46 -7.66
N ARG A 156 7.15 -19.47 -6.80
CA ARG A 156 6.41 -20.70 -6.45
C ARG A 156 5.69 -21.29 -7.66
N SER A 157 5.04 -20.44 -8.44
CA SER A 157 4.23 -20.88 -9.57
C SER A 157 5.08 -21.39 -10.73
N LEU A 158 6.29 -20.86 -10.93
CA LEU A 158 7.23 -21.38 -11.92
C LEU A 158 7.77 -22.77 -11.56
N VAL A 159 8.14 -22.98 -10.29
CA VAL A 159 8.59 -24.30 -9.81
C VAL A 159 7.47 -25.33 -9.97
N GLN A 160 6.24 -25.00 -9.59
CA GLN A 160 5.10 -25.90 -9.72
C GLN A 160 4.84 -26.29 -11.18
N ASN A 161 4.87 -25.34 -12.13
CA ASN A 161 4.73 -25.65 -13.55
C ASN A 161 5.85 -26.54 -14.09
N ARG A 162 7.09 -26.38 -13.58
CA ARG A 162 8.23 -27.19 -14.01
C ARG A 162 8.13 -28.64 -13.54
N GLU A 163 7.69 -28.85 -12.30
CA GLU A 163 7.45 -30.20 -11.74
C GLU A 163 6.33 -30.92 -12.52
N VAL A 164 5.22 -30.23 -12.79
CA VAL A 164 4.09 -30.80 -13.58
C VAL A 164 4.54 -31.18 -14.99
N ASN A 165 5.31 -30.33 -15.66
CA ASN A 165 5.81 -30.63 -17.00
C ASN A 165 6.79 -31.81 -16.99
N LYS A 166 7.59 -31.96 -15.92
CA LYS A 166 8.51 -33.10 -15.77
C LYS A 166 7.78 -34.42 -15.57
N SER A 167 6.70 -34.45 -14.76
CA SER A 167 5.89 -35.67 -14.59
C SER A 167 5.23 -36.11 -15.90
N THR A 168 4.67 -35.17 -16.68
CA THR A 168 4.04 -35.50 -17.98
C THR A 168 5.02 -36.03 -19.03
N PHE A 169 6.32 -35.73 -18.89
CA PHE A 169 7.36 -36.25 -19.78
C PHE A 169 7.88 -37.64 -19.39
N ILE A 170 7.67 -38.08 -18.15
CA ILE A 170 8.09 -39.40 -17.67
C ILE A 170 6.99 -40.45 -17.91
N ASP A 171 5.74 -40.02 -17.98
CA ASP A 171 4.56 -40.88 -18.17
C ASP A 171 4.20 -41.12 -19.66
N ASN A 172 5.03 -40.62 -20.62
CA ASN A 172 4.92 -40.84 -22.07
C ASN A 172 6.13 -41.61 -22.59
#